data_AF-Q4JCP9-F1
#
_entry.id   AF-Q4JCP9-F1
#
_cell.length_a   1.000
_cell.length_b   1.000
_cell.length_c   1.000
_cell.angle_alpha   90.00
_cell.angle_beta   90.00
_cell.angle_gamma   90.00
#
_symmetry.space_group_name_H-M   'P 1'
#
loop_
_entity.id
_entity.type
_entity.pdbx_description
1 polymer ?
#
loop_
_entity_poly.entity_id
_entity_poly.type
_entity_poly.pdbx_seq_one_letter_code
_entity_poly.pdbx_strand_id
1 'polypeptide(L)'
;QEPDRDDDGYAARGKEEMLSQRDYDSALLQEVRALLRRHEAFESDLAAHQDRVEHIAALAQELNELDYHEAASVNSRCQAICDQWDNLGTLTQKRRDALERMEKLLETIDQLQLEFARRAAPFNNWLDGAVEDLQDVWLVHSVEETQSLLTAHDQFKATLPEADRERGAIMGIQGEIQKICQTYGLRPCSTNPYITLSPQDINTKWDMVRKLVPSRDQTLQEELARQQVNERLRRQFAAQANAIGPWIQAKVEEVGRLAAGLAGSLEEQMAGLRQQEQNIINYKTNIDRLEGDHQLLQESLVFDNKHTVYSMEHIRVGWEQLLTSIARTINEVENQVLTRDAKGLSQEQLNEFRASFNHFDRKRNGMMEPDDFRACLISMGYDLGEVEFARIMTMVDPNAAGVVTFQAFIDFMTRETAETDTTEQVVASFKILAGDKNYITPEELRRELPAKQAEYCIRRMVPYKGSGAPAGALDYVAFSSALYGESDL
;
A
#
# COMPACT_ATOMS: atom_id res chain seq x y z
N GLN A 1 -20.26 -110.28 -32.33
CA GLN A 1 -20.99 -109.00 -32.31
C GLN A 1 -20.21 -108.10 -31.35
N GLU A 2 -19.16 -107.48 -31.85
CA GLU A 2 -18.45 -106.38 -31.18
C GLU A 2 -19.21 -105.09 -31.51
N PRO A 3 -19.69 -104.31 -30.53
CA PRO A 3 -20.37 -103.04 -30.81
C PRO A 3 -19.45 -101.82 -30.69
N ASP A 4 -18.11 -101.97 -30.60
CA ASP A 4 -17.21 -100.86 -30.25
C ASP A 4 -16.67 -100.04 -31.44
N ARG A 5 -16.96 -100.39 -32.70
CA ARG A 5 -16.27 -99.77 -33.86
C ARG A 5 -16.98 -98.57 -34.48
N ASP A 6 -18.28 -98.38 -34.25
CA ASP A 6 -19.08 -97.33 -34.92
C ASP A 6 -19.28 -96.05 -34.07
N ASP A 7 -18.97 -96.10 -32.76
CA ASP A 7 -19.16 -94.96 -31.84
C ASP A 7 -18.02 -93.92 -31.94
N ASP A 8 -16.80 -94.36 -32.30
CA ASP A 8 -15.63 -93.49 -32.44
C ASP A 8 -15.76 -92.48 -33.60
N GLY A 9 -16.48 -92.83 -34.68
CA GLY A 9 -16.62 -91.97 -35.87
C GLY A 9 -17.58 -90.78 -35.68
N TYR A 10 -18.66 -90.95 -34.91
CA TYR A 10 -19.60 -89.86 -34.57
C TYR A 10 -19.01 -88.93 -33.50
N ALA A 11 -18.26 -89.48 -32.55
CA ALA A 11 -17.53 -88.70 -31.55
C ALA A 11 -16.44 -87.82 -32.19
N ALA A 12 -15.71 -88.32 -33.19
CA ALA A 12 -14.65 -87.58 -33.86
C ALA A 12 -15.16 -86.39 -34.71
N ARG A 13 -16.30 -86.53 -35.38
CA ARG A 13 -16.88 -85.45 -36.20
C ARG A 13 -17.33 -84.23 -35.38
N GLY A 14 -17.86 -84.45 -34.18
CA GLY A 14 -18.18 -83.36 -33.25
C GLY A 14 -16.94 -82.64 -32.70
N LYS A 15 -15.83 -83.37 -32.51
CA LYS A 15 -14.55 -82.80 -32.06
C LYS A 15 -13.93 -81.87 -33.12
N GLU A 16 -13.98 -82.22 -34.40
CA GLU A 16 -13.50 -81.36 -35.50
C GLU A 16 -14.27 -80.04 -35.62
N GLU A 17 -15.60 -80.08 -35.47
CA GLU A 17 -16.45 -78.88 -35.48
C GLU A 17 -16.14 -77.96 -34.30
N MET A 18 -15.96 -78.51 -33.09
CA MET A 18 -15.56 -77.72 -31.91
C MET A 18 -14.18 -77.09 -32.07
N LEU A 19 -13.20 -77.82 -32.62
CA LEU A 19 -11.85 -77.29 -32.84
C LEU A 19 -11.82 -76.16 -33.86
N SER A 20 -12.73 -76.18 -34.84
CA SER A 20 -12.82 -75.17 -35.89
C SER A 20 -13.53 -73.88 -35.48
N GLN A 21 -14.15 -73.82 -34.30
CA GLN A 21 -14.84 -72.63 -33.81
C GLN A 21 -13.86 -71.49 -33.49
N ARG A 22 -14.29 -70.24 -33.70
CA ARG A 22 -13.52 -69.02 -33.39
C ARG A 22 -14.14 -68.22 -32.26
N ASP A 23 -14.56 -68.94 -31.22
CA ASP A 23 -15.12 -68.39 -29.98
C ASP A 23 -14.15 -67.42 -29.25
N TYR A 24 -12.85 -67.61 -29.43
CA TYR A 24 -11.81 -66.76 -28.86
C TYR A 24 -11.69 -65.35 -29.49
N ASP A 25 -12.21 -65.11 -30.70
CA ASP A 25 -12.10 -63.81 -31.38
C ASP A 25 -12.94 -62.70 -30.71
N SER A 26 -13.98 -63.08 -29.96
CA SER A 26 -14.87 -62.16 -29.25
C SER A 26 -14.79 -62.25 -27.73
N ALA A 27 -13.92 -63.11 -27.21
CA ALA A 27 -13.82 -63.42 -25.80
C ALA A 27 -12.95 -62.41 -25.04
N LEU A 28 -13.26 -62.17 -23.77
CA LEU A 28 -12.42 -61.39 -22.85
C LEU A 28 -11.21 -62.19 -22.38
N LEU A 29 -10.19 -61.53 -21.83
CA LEU A 29 -8.96 -62.18 -21.37
C LEU A 29 -9.21 -63.39 -20.44
N GLN A 30 -10.12 -63.24 -19.48
CA GLN A 30 -10.46 -64.33 -18.54
C GLN A 30 -11.20 -65.48 -19.23
N GLU A 31 -11.99 -65.19 -20.26
CA GLU A 31 -12.70 -66.19 -21.04
C GLU A 31 -11.73 -66.96 -21.94
N VAL A 32 -10.79 -66.28 -22.61
CA VAL A 32 -9.73 -66.93 -23.40
C VAL A 32 -8.86 -67.82 -22.51
N ARG A 33 -8.49 -67.37 -21.31
CA ARG A 33 -7.78 -68.19 -20.31
C ARG A 33 -8.56 -69.43 -19.90
N ALA A 34 -9.89 -69.30 -19.73
CA ALA A 34 -10.74 -70.44 -19.44
C ALA A 34 -10.84 -71.41 -20.65
N LEU A 35 -10.90 -70.89 -21.88
CA LEU A 35 -10.87 -71.68 -23.10
C LEU A 35 -9.55 -72.43 -23.26
N LEU A 36 -8.41 -71.79 -22.96
CA LEU A 36 -7.09 -72.42 -23.00
C LEU A 36 -7.01 -73.61 -22.03
N ARG A 37 -7.46 -73.44 -20.78
CA ARG A 37 -7.51 -74.55 -19.80
C ARG A 37 -8.41 -75.70 -20.23
N ARG A 38 -9.56 -75.41 -20.86
CA ARG A 38 -10.44 -76.45 -21.43
C ARG A 38 -9.77 -77.15 -22.61
N HIS A 39 -9.02 -76.42 -23.42
CA HIS A 39 -8.27 -76.96 -24.55
C HIS A 39 -7.11 -77.85 -24.08
N GLU A 40 -6.40 -77.47 -23.01
CA GLU A 40 -5.38 -78.33 -22.37
C GLU A 40 -5.96 -79.66 -21.86
N ALA A 41 -7.16 -79.62 -21.25
CA ALA A 41 -7.86 -80.83 -20.83
C ALA A 41 -8.26 -81.71 -22.04
N PHE A 42 -8.69 -81.08 -23.15
CA PHE A 42 -8.99 -81.78 -24.40
C PHE A 42 -7.73 -82.41 -25.01
N GLU A 43 -6.59 -81.72 -24.99
CA GLU A 43 -5.31 -82.26 -25.46
C GLU A 43 -4.85 -83.46 -24.63
N SER A 44 -5.04 -83.42 -23.31
CA SER A 44 -4.75 -84.55 -22.44
C SER A 44 -5.64 -85.77 -22.74
N ASP A 45 -6.93 -85.55 -23.00
CA ASP A 45 -7.87 -86.61 -23.39
C ASP A 45 -7.52 -87.18 -24.77
N LEU A 46 -7.16 -86.31 -25.73
CA LEU A 46 -6.70 -86.71 -27.05
C LEU A 46 -5.41 -87.55 -26.94
N ALA A 47 -4.44 -87.13 -26.15
CA ALA A 47 -3.20 -87.89 -25.94
C ALA A 47 -3.47 -89.30 -25.36
N ALA A 48 -4.45 -89.46 -24.46
CA ALA A 48 -4.81 -90.76 -23.90
C ALA A 48 -5.43 -91.73 -24.93
N HIS A 49 -5.95 -91.23 -26.05
CA HIS A 49 -6.48 -92.03 -27.15
C HIS A 49 -5.42 -92.39 -28.22
N GLN A 50 -4.19 -91.85 -28.12
CA GLN A 50 -3.09 -92.14 -29.05
C GLN A 50 -2.78 -93.65 -29.10
N ASP A 51 -2.59 -94.29 -27.93
CA ASP A 51 -2.27 -95.72 -27.83
C ASP A 51 -3.35 -96.60 -28.49
N ARG A 52 -4.63 -96.18 -28.43
CA ARG A 52 -5.73 -96.91 -29.08
C ARG A 52 -5.61 -96.86 -30.59
N VAL A 53 -5.29 -95.70 -31.16
CA VAL A 53 -5.11 -95.54 -32.61
C VAL A 53 -3.90 -96.33 -33.09
N GLU A 54 -2.79 -96.30 -32.35
CA GLU A 54 -1.59 -97.09 -32.64
C GLU A 54 -1.89 -98.60 -32.60
N HIS A 55 -2.67 -99.05 -31.61
CA HIS A 55 -3.08 -100.45 -31.52
C HIS A 55 -3.99 -100.88 -32.69
N ILE A 56 -4.95 -100.04 -33.09
CA ILE A 56 -5.81 -100.31 -34.26
C ILE A 56 -4.96 -100.42 -35.53
N ALA A 57 -3.96 -99.56 -35.71
CA ALA A 57 -3.04 -99.62 -36.84
C ALA A 57 -2.18 -100.90 -36.83
N ALA A 58 -1.66 -101.29 -35.67
CA ALA A 58 -0.89 -102.52 -35.51
C ALA A 58 -1.74 -103.78 -35.81
N LEU A 59 -2.97 -103.84 -35.30
CA LEU A 59 -3.90 -104.95 -35.58
C LEU A 59 -4.27 -105.02 -37.07
N ALA A 60 -4.48 -103.86 -37.73
CA ALA A 60 -4.73 -103.82 -39.17
C ALA A 60 -3.53 -104.35 -39.98
N GLN A 61 -2.30 -104.09 -39.52
CA GLN A 61 -1.08 -104.62 -40.12
C GLN A 61 -0.96 -106.14 -39.91
N GLU A 62 -1.20 -106.66 -38.71
CA GLU A 62 -1.21 -108.11 -38.44
C GLU A 62 -2.27 -108.85 -39.29
N LEU A 63 -3.46 -108.25 -39.47
CA LEU A 63 -4.51 -108.80 -40.33
C LEU A 63 -4.12 -108.86 -41.82
N ASN A 64 -3.26 -107.94 -42.27
CA ASN A 64 -2.68 -108.01 -43.61
C ASN A 64 -1.66 -109.15 -43.75
N GLU A 65 -0.82 -109.35 -42.75
CA GLU A 65 0.20 -110.41 -42.75
C GLU A 65 -0.42 -111.82 -42.77
N LEU A 66 -1.66 -111.95 -42.29
CA LEU A 66 -2.43 -113.19 -42.27
C LEU A 66 -3.33 -113.42 -43.51
N ASP A 67 -3.22 -112.58 -44.55
CA ASP A 67 -4.03 -112.63 -45.77
C ASP A 67 -5.54 -112.68 -45.51
N TYR A 68 -6.03 -111.88 -44.55
CA TYR A 68 -7.45 -111.84 -44.20
C TYR A 68 -8.33 -111.42 -45.40
N HIS A 69 -9.44 -112.14 -45.63
CA HIS A 69 -10.27 -111.97 -46.83
C HIS A 69 -10.87 -110.56 -47.06
N GLU A 70 -11.05 -109.76 -46.01
CA GLU A 70 -11.53 -108.37 -46.09
C GLU A 70 -10.44 -107.33 -45.72
N ALA A 71 -9.16 -107.71 -45.78
CA ALA A 71 -8.03 -106.85 -45.43
C ALA A 71 -8.06 -105.46 -46.11
N ALA A 72 -8.47 -105.39 -47.38
CA ALA A 72 -8.61 -104.14 -48.12
C ALA A 72 -9.63 -103.16 -47.50
N SER A 73 -10.76 -103.69 -46.99
CA SER A 73 -11.80 -102.88 -46.32
C SER A 73 -11.31 -102.39 -44.95
N VAL A 74 -10.65 -103.26 -44.18
CA VAL A 74 -10.06 -102.94 -42.88
C VAL A 74 -8.97 -101.86 -43.02
N ASN A 75 -8.08 -101.99 -44.01
CA ASN A 75 -7.05 -100.99 -44.30
C ASN A 75 -7.65 -99.64 -44.71
N SER A 76 -8.69 -99.62 -45.55
CA SER A 76 -9.35 -98.37 -45.94
C SER A 76 -9.97 -97.66 -44.73
N ARG A 77 -10.55 -98.42 -43.79
CA ARG A 77 -11.12 -97.85 -42.55
C ARG A 77 -10.04 -97.41 -41.57
N CYS A 78 -8.96 -98.18 -41.42
CA CYS A 78 -7.80 -97.81 -40.59
C CYS A 78 -7.14 -96.54 -41.12
N GLN A 79 -6.91 -96.43 -42.42
CA GLN A 79 -6.36 -95.24 -43.05
C GLN A 79 -7.26 -94.01 -42.81
N ALA A 80 -8.58 -94.15 -42.94
CA ALA A 80 -9.51 -93.07 -42.65
C ALA A 80 -9.45 -92.60 -41.18
N ILE A 81 -9.26 -93.54 -40.23
CA ILE A 81 -9.08 -93.23 -38.81
C ILE A 81 -7.75 -92.50 -38.59
N CYS A 82 -6.65 -92.94 -39.20
CA CYS A 82 -5.34 -92.29 -39.12
C CYS A 82 -5.37 -90.88 -39.74
N ASP A 83 -5.95 -90.73 -40.93
CA ASP A 83 -6.08 -89.42 -41.60
C ASP A 83 -6.92 -88.45 -40.76
N GLN A 84 -8.01 -88.93 -40.16
CA GLN A 84 -8.85 -88.14 -39.26
C GLN A 84 -8.09 -87.77 -37.97
N TRP A 85 -7.31 -88.69 -37.42
CA TRP A 85 -6.48 -88.46 -36.25
C TRP A 85 -5.41 -87.40 -36.50
N ASP A 86 -4.70 -87.49 -37.62
CA ASP A 86 -3.72 -86.50 -38.04
C ASP A 86 -4.38 -85.14 -38.26
N ASN A 87 -5.55 -85.10 -38.92
CA ASN A 87 -6.32 -83.87 -39.09
C ASN A 87 -6.71 -83.26 -37.73
N LEU A 88 -7.25 -84.05 -36.81
CA LEU A 88 -7.58 -83.63 -35.44
C LEU A 88 -6.36 -83.09 -34.70
N GLY A 89 -5.20 -83.74 -34.81
CA GLY A 89 -3.94 -83.25 -34.25
C GLY A 89 -3.55 -81.88 -34.81
N THR A 90 -3.60 -81.71 -36.13
CA THR A 90 -3.27 -80.41 -36.76
C THR A 90 -4.27 -79.30 -36.39
N LEU A 91 -5.56 -79.60 -36.31
CA LEU A 91 -6.60 -78.65 -35.90
C LEU A 91 -6.46 -78.26 -34.43
N THR A 92 -6.12 -79.22 -33.57
CA THR A 92 -5.87 -79.00 -32.14
C THR A 92 -4.69 -78.06 -31.94
N GLN A 93 -3.57 -78.30 -32.64
CA GLN A 93 -2.40 -77.41 -32.56
C GLN A 93 -2.70 -76.01 -33.12
N LYS A 94 -3.39 -75.91 -34.27
CA LYS A 94 -3.78 -74.61 -34.83
C LYS A 94 -4.67 -73.81 -33.88
N ARG A 95 -5.60 -74.48 -33.20
CA ARG A 95 -6.47 -73.86 -32.20
C ARG A 95 -5.67 -73.41 -30.98
N ARG A 96 -4.75 -74.23 -30.47
CA ARG A 96 -3.84 -73.87 -29.37
C ARG A 96 -3.03 -72.62 -29.71
N ASP A 97 -2.36 -72.60 -30.86
CA ASP A 97 -1.54 -71.47 -31.31
C ASP A 97 -2.39 -70.18 -31.43
N ALA A 98 -3.65 -70.29 -31.86
CA ALA A 98 -4.56 -69.15 -31.96
C ALA A 98 -5.02 -68.65 -30.58
N LEU A 99 -5.34 -69.56 -29.65
CA LEU A 99 -5.71 -69.23 -28.26
C LEU A 99 -4.56 -68.58 -27.51
N GLU A 100 -3.35 -69.15 -27.58
CA GLU A 100 -2.14 -68.58 -26.94
C GLU A 100 -1.79 -67.21 -27.53
N ARG A 101 -1.92 -67.03 -28.86
CA ARG A 101 -1.73 -65.72 -29.50
C ARG A 101 -2.75 -64.70 -29.01
N MET A 102 -4.03 -65.08 -28.95
CA MET A 102 -5.09 -64.19 -28.49
C MET A 102 -4.90 -63.81 -27.02
N GLU A 103 -4.57 -64.78 -26.16
CA GLU A 103 -4.26 -64.51 -24.75
C GLU A 103 -3.13 -63.48 -24.61
N LYS A 104 -2.03 -63.68 -25.33
CA LYS A 104 -0.87 -62.77 -25.27
C LYS A 104 -1.23 -61.35 -25.74
N LEU A 105 -2.05 -61.22 -26.78
CA LEU A 105 -2.52 -59.91 -27.26
C LEU A 105 -3.40 -59.21 -26.22
N LEU A 106 -4.38 -59.92 -25.65
CA LEU A 106 -5.26 -59.38 -24.62
C LEU A 106 -4.51 -59.05 -23.33
N GLU A 107 -3.52 -59.84 -22.94
CA GLU A 107 -2.64 -59.56 -21.80
C GLU A 107 -1.77 -58.32 -22.03
N THR A 108 -1.26 -58.13 -23.25
CA THR A 108 -0.53 -56.90 -23.62
C THR A 108 -1.44 -55.67 -23.52
N ILE A 109 -2.68 -55.76 -24.00
CA ILE A 109 -3.67 -54.67 -23.89
C ILE A 109 -3.99 -54.37 -22.43
N ASP A 110 -4.21 -55.40 -21.60
CA ASP A 110 -4.49 -55.27 -20.16
C ASP A 110 -3.35 -54.56 -19.41
N GLN A 111 -2.09 -54.94 -19.71
CA GLN A 111 -0.90 -54.29 -19.15
C GLN A 111 -0.80 -52.81 -19.54
N LEU A 112 -1.03 -52.48 -20.82
CA LEU A 112 -1.03 -51.09 -21.29
C LEU A 112 -2.18 -50.28 -20.67
N GLN A 113 -3.36 -50.87 -20.50
CA GLN A 113 -4.49 -50.22 -19.82
C GLN A 113 -4.17 -49.92 -18.35
N LEU A 114 -3.51 -50.85 -17.66
CA LEU A 114 -3.04 -50.64 -16.29
C LEU A 114 -1.96 -49.55 -16.21
N GLU A 115 -1.02 -49.53 -17.16
CA GLU A 115 0.02 -48.49 -17.22
C GLU A 115 -0.59 -47.10 -17.48
N PHE A 116 -1.56 -47.01 -18.40
CA PHE A 116 -2.32 -45.78 -18.63
C PHE A 116 -2.96 -45.30 -17.33
N ALA A 117 -3.69 -46.16 -16.62
CA ALA A 117 -4.34 -45.78 -15.37
C ALA A 117 -3.36 -45.31 -14.29
N ARG A 118 -2.21 -45.99 -14.17
CA ARG A 118 -1.15 -45.66 -13.22
C ARG A 118 -0.56 -44.27 -13.44
N ARG A 119 -0.41 -43.84 -14.70
CA ARG A 119 0.16 -42.54 -15.07
C ARG A 119 -0.89 -41.44 -15.14
N ALA A 120 -2.06 -41.76 -15.69
CA ALA A 120 -3.17 -40.82 -15.87
C ALA A 120 -3.75 -40.32 -14.53
N ALA A 121 -3.86 -41.18 -13.51
CA ALA A 121 -4.41 -40.79 -12.21
C ALA A 121 -3.61 -39.66 -11.51
N PRO A 122 -2.30 -39.80 -11.25
CA PRO A 122 -1.51 -38.72 -10.64
C PRO A 122 -1.39 -37.51 -11.56
N PHE A 123 -1.30 -37.70 -12.88
CA PHE A 123 -1.28 -36.60 -13.83
C PHE A 123 -2.58 -35.80 -13.80
N ASN A 124 -3.73 -36.46 -13.69
CA ASN A 124 -5.02 -35.79 -13.54
C ASN A 124 -5.10 -34.99 -12.24
N ASN A 125 -4.63 -35.53 -11.13
CA ASN A 125 -4.60 -34.79 -9.86
C ASN A 125 -3.72 -33.54 -9.96
N TRP A 126 -2.58 -33.65 -10.67
CA TRP A 126 -1.73 -32.50 -10.95
C TRP A 126 -2.45 -31.47 -11.82
N LEU A 127 -3.20 -31.89 -12.85
CA LEU A 127 -4.00 -30.99 -13.68
C LEU A 127 -5.06 -30.25 -12.86
N ASP A 128 -5.76 -30.95 -11.98
CA ASP A 128 -6.78 -30.37 -11.11
C ASP A 128 -6.17 -29.32 -10.17
N GLY A 129 -5.06 -29.65 -9.50
CA GLY A 129 -4.33 -28.69 -8.66
C GLY A 129 -3.80 -27.49 -9.45
N ALA A 130 -3.26 -27.70 -10.66
CA ALA A 130 -2.79 -26.61 -11.51
C ALA A 130 -3.93 -25.67 -11.92
N VAL A 131 -5.12 -26.18 -12.21
CA VAL A 131 -6.30 -25.35 -12.52
C VAL A 131 -6.71 -24.52 -11.30
N GLU A 132 -6.77 -25.14 -10.12
CA GLU A 132 -7.09 -24.45 -8.86
C GLU A 132 -6.08 -23.32 -8.57
N ASP A 133 -4.78 -23.60 -8.62
CA ASP A 133 -3.70 -22.63 -8.34
C ASP A 133 -3.72 -21.44 -9.33
N LEU A 134 -4.01 -21.70 -10.61
CA LEU A 134 -4.10 -20.66 -11.63
C LEU A 134 -5.32 -19.75 -11.46
N GLN A 135 -6.39 -20.27 -10.85
CA GLN A 135 -7.64 -19.54 -10.58
C GLN A 135 -7.68 -18.91 -9.19
N ASP A 136 -6.69 -19.18 -8.34
CA ASP A 136 -6.64 -18.69 -6.95
C ASP A 136 -6.66 -17.16 -6.87
N VAL A 137 -7.44 -16.63 -5.92
CA VAL A 137 -7.60 -15.18 -5.71
C VAL A 137 -6.59 -14.71 -4.67
N TRP A 138 -5.69 -13.83 -5.09
CA TRP A 138 -4.65 -13.27 -4.22
C TRP A 138 -4.98 -11.84 -3.79
N LEU A 139 -4.52 -11.48 -2.59
CA LEU A 139 -4.56 -10.12 -2.07
C LEU A 139 -3.13 -9.72 -1.67
N VAL A 140 -2.53 -8.82 -2.45
CA VAL A 140 -1.17 -8.32 -2.24
C VAL A 140 -1.18 -6.82 -1.93
N HIS A 141 -0.26 -6.41 -1.06
CA HIS A 141 -0.14 -5.02 -0.60
C HIS A 141 1.26 -4.43 -0.89
N SER A 142 2.15 -5.22 -1.50
CA SER A 142 3.49 -4.80 -1.84
C SER A 142 4.01 -5.35 -3.17
N VAL A 143 5.01 -4.66 -3.72
CA VAL A 143 5.74 -5.08 -4.91
C VAL A 143 6.47 -6.41 -4.68
N GLU A 144 7.00 -6.63 -3.47
CA GLU A 144 7.77 -7.83 -3.12
C GLU A 144 6.91 -9.09 -3.06
N GLU A 145 5.72 -8.98 -2.46
CA GLU A 145 4.71 -10.07 -2.47
C GLU A 145 4.33 -10.45 -3.90
N THR A 146 4.05 -9.44 -4.75
CA THR A 146 3.68 -9.66 -6.15
C THR A 146 4.83 -10.30 -6.95
N GLN A 147 6.07 -9.86 -6.70
CA GLN A 147 7.25 -10.44 -7.34
C GLN A 147 7.48 -11.90 -6.93
N SER A 148 7.15 -12.25 -5.69
CA SER A 148 7.21 -13.62 -5.19
C SER A 148 6.18 -14.50 -5.89
N LEU A 149 4.95 -14.02 -6.09
CA LEU A 149 3.92 -14.71 -6.88
C LEU A 149 4.34 -14.92 -8.34
N LEU A 150 4.93 -13.91 -8.97
CA LEU A 150 5.48 -14.02 -10.32
C LEU A 150 6.58 -15.08 -10.41
N THR A 151 7.48 -15.09 -9.43
CA THR A 151 8.57 -16.07 -9.37
C THR A 151 8.02 -17.49 -9.22
N ALA A 152 7.01 -17.68 -8.36
CA ALA A 152 6.33 -18.96 -8.21
C ALA A 152 5.62 -19.39 -9.52
N HIS A 153 4.97 -18.45 -10.21
CA HIS A 153 4.34 -18.72 -11.50
C HIS A 153 5.35 -19.07 -12.60
N ASP A 154 6.51 -18.40 -12.64
CA ASP A 154 7.60 -18.74 -13.56
C ASP A 154 8.18 -20.14 -13.28
N GLN A 155 8.34 -20.51 -12.01
CA GLN A 155 8.72 -21.87 -11.62
C GLN A 155 7.67 -22.90 -12.05
N PHE A 156 6.39 -22.61 -11.87
CA PHE A 156 5.31 -23.46 -12.38
C PHE A 156 5.38 -23.61 -13.91
N LYS A 157 5.53 -22.51 -14.66
CA LYS A 157 5.67 -22.56 -16.13
C LYS A 157 6.86 -23.40 -16.57
N ALA A 158 7.95 -23.43 -15.80
CA ALA A 158 9.11 -24.27 -16.09
C ALA A 158 8.80 -25.78 -15.99
N THR A 159 7.76 -26.19 -15.26
CA THR A 159 7.31 -27.59 -15.19
C THR A 159 6.44 -28.02 -16.39
N LEU A 160 5.83 -27.08 -17.11
CA LEU A 160 4.90 -27.36 -18.20
C LEU A 160 5.49 -28.21 -19.35
N PRO A 161 6.75 -28.00 -19.79
CA PRO A 161 7.34 -28.84 -20.84
C PRO A 161 7.46 -30.31 -20.41
N GLU A 162 7.75 -30.56 -19.13
CA GLU A 162 7.80 -31.92 -18.60
C GLU A 162 6.40 -32.53 -18.49
N ALA A 163 5.43 -31.76 -18.04
CA ALA A 163 4.03 -32.17 -17.99
C ALA A 163 3.48 -32.50 -19.40
N ASP A 164 3.85 -31.75 -20.45
CA ASP A 164 3.42 -32.05 -21.83
C ASP A 164 4.07 -33.34 -22.36
N ARG A 165 5.32 -33.63 -21.97
CA ARG A 165 5.95 -34.92 -22.27
C ARG A 165 5.22 -36.07 -21.59
N GLU A 166 4.84 -35.90 -20.33
CA GLU A 166 4.07 -36.90 -19.59
C GLU A 166 2.70 -37.14 -20.25
N ARG A 167 1.99 -36.06 -20.60
CA ARG A 167 0.75 -36.14 -21.39
C ARG A 167 0.95 -36.89 -22.70
N GLY A 168 1.99 -36.55 -23.45
CA GLY A 168 2.32 -37.19 -24.73
C GLY A 168 2.56 -38.69 -24.57
N ALA A 169 3.25 -39.10 -23.51
CA ALA A 169 3.49 -40.51 -23.22
C ALA A 169 2.20 -41.26 -22.79
N ILE A 170 1.34 -40.64 -21.97
CA ILE A 170 0.02 -41.20 -21.61
C ILE A 170 -0.85 -41.38 -22.86
N MET A 171 -0.88 -40.39 -23.76
CA MET A 171 -1.60 -40.48 -25.04
C MET A 171 -0.98 -41.53 -25.97
N GLY A 172 0.35 -41.69 -25.94
CA GLY A 172 1.09 -42.72 -26.68
C GLY A 172 0.62 -44.13 -26.33
N ILE A 173 0.46 -44.44 -25.03
CA ILE A 173 -0.05 -45.74 -24.57
C ILE A 173 -1.45 -46.02 -25.15
N GLN A 174 -2.35 -45.03 -25.13
CA GLN A 174 -3.67 -45.17 -25.73
C GLN A 174 -3.61 -45.40 -27.25
N GLY A 175 -2.70 -44.69 -27.93
CA GLY A 175 -2.46 -44.88 -29.37
C GLY A 175 -1.93 -46.27 -29.71
N GLU A 176 -1.07 -46.85 -28.87
CA GLU A 176 -0.57 -48.22 -29.01
C GLU A 176 -1.68 -49.25 -28.83
N ILE A 177 -2.53 -49.11 -27.80
CA ILE A 177 -3.70 -49.97 -27.60
C ILE A 177 -4.61 -49.93 -28.85
N GLN A 178 -4.92 -48.72 -29.35
CA GLN A 178 -5.74 -48.56 -30.54
C GLN A 178 -5.10 -49.21 -31.77
N LYS A 179 -3.78 -49.08 -31.95
CA LYS A 179 -3.04 -49.70 -33.04
C LYS A 179 -3.06 -51.22 -32.97
N ILE A 180 -2.89 -51.81 -31.78
CA ILE A 180 -2.99 -53.27 -31.58
C ILE A 180 -4.40 -53.74 -31.95
N CYS A 181 -5.43 -53.08 -31.44
CA CYS A 181 -6.82 -53.42 -31.76
C CYS A 181 -7.11 -53.37 -33.27
N GLN A 182 -6.64 -52.32 -33.96
CA GLN A 182 -6.82 -52.17 -35.40
C GLN A 182 -6.05 -53.21 -36.21
N THR A 183 -4.80 -53.49 -35.82
CA THR A 183 -3.92 -54.42 -36.56
C THR A 183 -4.44 -55.85 -36.52
N TYR A 184 -5.00 -56.27 -35.39
CA TYR A 184 -5.48 -57.64 -35.18
C TYR A 184 -7.00 -57.79 -35.29
N GLY A 185 -7.72 -56.73 -35.69
CA GLY A 185 -9.18 -56.77 -35.86
C GLY A 185 -9.97 -57.01 -34.57
N LEU A 186 -9.37 -56.70 -33.41
CA LEU A 186 -10.01 -56.86 -32.10
C LEU A 186 -11.05 -55.76 -31.91
N ARG A 187 -12.11 -56.05 -31.14
CA ARG A 187 -13.05 -55.00 -30.75
C ARG A 187 -12.30 -53.91 -29.98
N PRO A 188 -12.50 -52.63 -30.32
CA PRO A 188 -11.94 -51.55 -29.54
C PRO A 188 -12.45 -51.67 -28.10
N CYS A 189 -11.55 -51.79 -27.12
CA CYS A 189 -11.94 -51.61 -25.73
C CYS A 189 -12.44 -50.17 -25.58
N SER A 190 -13.75 -49.99 -25.51
CA SER A 190 -14.39 -48.67 -25.43
C SER A 190 -14.08 -47.94 -24.12
N THR A 191 -13.60 -48.67 -23.10
CA THR A 191 -13.42 -48.15 -21.75
C THR A 191 -12.29 -48.89 -21.05
N ASN A 192 -11.41 -48.15 -20.37
CA ASN A 192 -10.37 -48.71 -19.52
C ASN A 192 -11.01 -49.21 -18.21
N PRO A 193 -10.77 -50.46 -17.77
CA PRO A 193 -11.41 -51.01 -16.57
C PRO A 193 -10.84 -50.46 -15.25
N TYR A 194 -9.65 -49.85 -15.26
CA TYR A 194 -8.94 -49.41 -14.06
C TYR A 194 -9.13 -47.93 -13.71
N ILE A 195 -9.62 -47.13 -14.66
CA ILE A 195 -9.80 -45.69 -14.47
C ILE A 195 -11.00 -45.20 -15.30
N THR A 196 -11.80 -44.32 -14.72
CA THR A 196 -12.97 -43.69 -15.39
C THR A 196 -12.57 -42.55 -16.32
N LEU A 197 -11.33 -42.07 -16.21
CA LEU A 197 -10.82 -40.92 -16.94
C LEU A 197 -10.55 -41.28 -18.39
N SER A 198 -11.14 -40.51 -19.31
CA SER A 198 -10.88 -40.67 -20.73
C SER A 198 -9.66 -39.85 -21.19
N PRO A 199 -9.02 -40.25 -22.31
CA PRO A 199 -7.98 -39.43 -22.94
C PRO A 199 -8.46 -38.03 -23.34
N GLN A 200 -9.77 -37.87 -23.62
CA GLN A 200 -10.36 -36.58 -23.95
C GLN A 200 -10.47 -35.67 -22.72
N ASP A 201 -10.77 -36.22 -21.55
CA ASP A 201 -10.82 -35.46 -20.30
C ASP A 201 -9.45 -34.86 -19.96
N ILE A 202 -8.38 -35.68 -20.11
CA ILE A 202 -6.99 -35.23 -19.90
C ILE A 202 -6.65 -34.08 -20.85
N ASN A 203 -6.98 -34.21 -22.14
CA ASN A 203 -6.70 -33.15 -23.11
C ASN A 203 -7.52 -31.88 -22.84
N THR A 204 -8.78 -32.03 -22.42
CA THR A 204 -9.65 -30.90 -22.08
C THR A 204 -9.08 -30.11 -20.90
N LYS A 205 -8.67 -30.81 -19.83
CA LYS A 205 -8.03 -30.18 -18.66
C LYS A 205 -6.68 -29.56 -19.01
N TRP A 206 -5.87 -30.24 -19.83
CA TRP A 206 -4.61 -29.69 -20.32
C TRP A 206 -4.80 -28.39 -21.11
N ASP A 207 -5.78 -28.36 -22.01
CA ASP A 207 -6.11 -27.15 -22.77
C ASP A 207 -6.64 -26.02 -21.86
N MET A 208 -7.33 -26.35 -20.78
CA MET A 208 -7.72 -25.38 -19.75
C MET A 208 -6.50 -24.78 -19.05
N VAL A 209 -5.56 -25.60 -18.57
CA VAL A 209 -4.28 -25.13 -17.99
C VAL A 209 -3.54 -24.23 -18.97
N ARG A 210 -3.42 -24.64 -20.24
CA ARG A 210 -2.73 -23.85 -21.28
C ARG A 210 -3.38 -22.51 -21.57
N LYS A 211 -4.70 -22.39 -21.42
CA LYS A 211 -5.44 -21.11 -21.56
C LYS A 211 -5.29 -20.24 -20.33
N LEU A 212 -5.29 -20.84 -19.14
CA LEU A 212 -5.18 -20.13 -17.87
C LEU A 212 -3.79 -19.55 -17.64
N VAL A 213 -2.71 -20.20 -18.11
CA VAL A 213 -1.34 -19.73 -17.92
C VAL A 213 -1.11 -18.31 -18.45
N PRO A 214 -1.37 -17.99 -19.74
CA PRO A 214 -1.21 -16.62 -20.24
C PRO A 214 -2.14 -15.61 -19.57
N SER A 215 -3.35 -16.04 -19.18
CA SER A 215 -4.28 -15.17 -18.45
C SER A 215 -3.72 -14.81 -17.08
N ARG A 216 -3.15 -15.78 -16.36
CA ARG A 216 -2.53 -15.60 -15.05
C ARG A 216 -1.30 -14.71 -15.14
N ASP A 217 -0.46 -14.93 -16.14
CA ASP A 217 0.68 -14.06 -16.48
C ASP A 217 0.22 -12.60 -16.61
N GLN A 218 -0.82 -12.36 -17.42
CA GLN A 218 -1.36 -11.02 -17.63
C GLN A 218 -1.85 -10.38 -16.33
N THR A 219 -2.68 -11.08 -15.54
CA THR A 219 -3.22 -10.52 -14.29
C THR A 219 -2.10 -10.22 -13.28
N LEU A 220 -1.09 -11.07 -13.17
CA LEU A 220 0.07 -10.82 -12.29
C LEU A 220 0.91 -9.64 -12.76
N GLN A 221 1.07 -9.45 -14.07
CA GLN A 221 1.79 -8.31 -14.64
C GLN A 221 1.05 -6.99 -14.41
N GLU A 222 -0.27 -6.99 -14.59
CA GLU A 222 -1.14 -5.84 -14.31
C GLU A 222 -1.06 -5.45 -12.83
N GLU A 223 -1.06 -6.44 -11.93
CA GLU A 223 -0.87 -6.21 -10.50
C GLU A 223 0.50 -5.64 -10.17
N LEU A 224 1.56 -6.21 -10.74
CA LEU A 224 2.91 -5.72 -10.51
C LEU A 224 3.03 -4.25 -10.94
N ALA A 225 2.45 -3.91 -12.10
CA ALA A 225 2.40 -2.53 -12.56
C ALA A 225 1.64 -1.63 -11.58
N ARG A 226 0.48 -2.07 -11.08
CA ARG A 226 -0.30 -1.34 -10.06
C ARG A 226 0.52 -1.10 -8.79
N GLN A 227 1.15 -2.13 -8.23
CA GLN A 227 1.97 -2.00 -7.02
C GLN A 227 3.21 -1.13 -7.24
N GLN A 228 3.82 -1.18 -8.42
CA GLN A 228 4.93 -0.29 -8.76
C GLN A 228 4.50 1.18 -8.85
N VAL A 229 3.32 1.45 -9.42
CA VAL A 229 2.73 2.81 -9.44
C VAL A 229 2.47 3.28 -8.01
N ASN A 230 1.85 2.43 -7.17
CA ASN A 230 1.59 2.74 -5.77
C ASN A 230 2.88 3.08 -5.00
N GLU A 231 3.94 2.28 -5.17
CA GLU A 231 5.24 2.54 -4.55
C GLU A 231 5.90 3.84 -5.07
N ARG A 232 5.73 4.17 -6.35
CA ARG A 232 6.20 5.45 -6.91
C ARG A 232 5.45 6.62 -6.29
N LEU A 233 4.12 6.56 -6.18
CA LEU A 233 3.31 7.59 -5.53
C LEU A 233 3.72 7.79 -4.08
N ARG A 234 3.91 6.70 -3.32
CA ARG A 234 4.41 6.76 -1.92
C ARG A 234 5.72 7.51 -1.84
N ARG A 235 6.69 7.19 -2.71
CA ARG A 235 8.00 7.87 -2.74
C ARG A 235 7.91 9.33 -3.16
N GLN A 236 7.06 9.66 -4.14
CA GLN A 236 6.87 11.03 -4.62
C GLN A 236 6.29 11.92 -3.52
N PHE A 237 5.21 11.47 -2.87
CA PHE A 237 4.63 12.15 -1.73
C PHE A 237 5.66 12.32 -0.61
N ALA A 238 6.35 11.24 -0.24
CA ALA A 238 7.34 11.27 0.85
C ALA A 238 8.50 12.23 0.56
N ALA A 239 9.03 12.24 -0.67
CA ALA A 239 10.11 13.15 -1.05
C ALA A 239 9.69 14.62 -0.89
N GLN A 240 8.47 14.98 -1.30
CA GLN A 240 7.93 16.33 -1.13
C GLN A 240 7.63 16.64 0.33
N ALA A 241 6.96 15.76 1.05
CA ALA A 241 6.63 15.94 2.46
C ALA A 241 7.89 16.10 3.34
N ASN A 242 8.94 15.30 3.09
CA ASN A 242 10.21 15.37 3.80
C ASN A 242 11.00 16.66 3.50
N ALA A 243 10.70 17.36 2.40
CA ALA A 243 11.25 18.69 2.13
C ALA A 243 10.39 19.80 2.75
N ILE A 244 9.06 19.67 2.66
CA ILE A 244 8.09 20.67 3.13
C ILE A 244 8.04 20.73 4.65
N GLY A 245 8.00 19.59 5.35
CA GLY A 245 7.89 19.54 6.82
C GLY A 245 8.98 20.35 7.53
N PRO A 246 10.27 20.09 7.28
CA PRO A 246 11.36 20.88 7.86
C PRO A 246 11.35 22.34 7.42
N TRP A 247 10.94 22.63 6.19
CA TRP A 247 10.82 24.01 5.69
C TRP A 247 9.77 24.80 6.49
N ILE A 248 8.62 24.20 6.78
CA ILE A 248 7.58 24.83 7.63
C ILE A 248 8.14 25.11 9.02
N GLN A 249 8.79 24.12 9.63
CA GLN A 249 9.39 24.29 10.96
C GLN A 249 10.41 25.43 10.99
N ALA A 250 11.33 25.48 10.03
CA ALA A 250 12.32 26.55 9.91
C ALA A 250 11.66 27.94 9.76
N LYS A 251 10.57 28.02 8.98
CA LYS A 251 9.83 29.28 8.81
C LYS A 251 9.07 29.70 10.06
N VAL A 252 8.49 28.77 10.81
CA VAL A 252 7.87 29.06 12.11
C VAL A 252 8.91 29.62 13.08
N GLU A 253 10.11 29.02 13.14
CA GLU A 253 11.21 29.52 13.97
C GLU A 253 11.71 30.89 13.52
N GLU A 254 11.81 31.16 12.21
CA GLU A 254 12.17 32.47 11.66
C GLU A 254 11.16 33.56 12.02
N VAL A 255 9.85 33.30 11.83
CA VAL A 255 8.78 34.22 12.22
C VAL A 255 8.83 34.48 13.73
N GLY A 256 9.06 33.43 14.54
CA GLY A 256 9.23 33.56 15.98
C GLY A 256 10.43 34.43 16.37
N ARG A 257 11.56 34.32 15.68
CA ARG A 257 12.74 35.18 15.91
C ARG A 257 12.49 36.64 15.55
N LEU A 258 11.80 36.90 14.43
CA LEU A 258 11.42 38.26 14.03
C LEU A 258 10.44 38.89 15.04
N ALA A 259 9.46 38.12 15.51
CA ALA A 259 8.50 38.56 16.52
C ALA A 259 9.14 38.86 17.88
N ALA A 260 10.22 38.16 18.25
CA ALA A 260 10.96 38.41 19.49
C ALA A 260 11.75 39.74 19.49
N GLY A 261 11.85 40.42 18.34
CA GLY A 261 12.47 41.74 18.23
C GLY A 261 13.97 41.79 18.56
N LEU A 262 14.66 40.64 18.49
CA LEU A 262 16.08 40.52 18.80
C LEU A 262 17.00 41.20 17.77
N ALA A 263 16.46 41.67 16.64
CA ALA A 263 17.21 42.33 15.58
C ALA A 263 16.38 43.43 14.92
N GLY A 264 16.77 44.69 15.14
CA GLY A 264 16.38 45.81 14.29
C GLY A 264 15.17 46.64 14.74
N SER A 265 14.91 47.71 13.99
CA SER A 265 13.76 48.59 14.19
C SER A 265 12.43 47.88 13.87
N LEU A 266 11.30 48.41 14.34
CA LEU A 266 9.96 47.94 13.97
C LEU A 266 9.75 47.96 12.45
N GLU A 267 10.34 48.92 11.73
CA GLU A 267 10.32 48.98 10.26
C GLU A 267 11.09 47.81 9.64
N GLU A 268 12.27 47.49 10.18
CA GLU A 268 13.07 46.35 9.72
C GLU A 268 12.37 45.02 10.04
N GLN A 269 11.74 44.91 11.20
CA GLN A 269 10.92 43.75 11.58
C GLN A 269 9.73 43.60 10.64
N MET A 270 9.00 44.69 10.36
CA MET A 270 7.87 44.69 9.43
C MET A 270 8.31 44.30 8.02
N ALA A 271 9.38 44.90 7.50
CA ALA A 271 9.94 44.56 6.20
C ALA A 271 10.37 43.08 6.14
N GLY A 272 11.01 42.58 7.19
CA GLY A 272 11.40 41.18 7.34
C GLY A 272 10.19 40.24 7.32
N LEU A 273 9.14 40.54 8.09
CA LEU A 273 7.90 39.75 8.12
C LEU A 273 7.18 39.76 6.78
N ARG A 274 7.06 40.92 6.12
CA ARG A 274 6.48 41.03 4.76
C ARG A 274 7.28 40.24 3.72
N GLN A 275 8.60 40.23 3.83
CA GLN A 275 9.44 39.38 2.98
C GLN A 275 9.19 37.89 3.24
N GLN A 276 9.05 37.48 4.50
CA GLN A 276 8.71 36.08 4.82
C GLN A 276 7.30 35.70 4.35
N GLU A 277 6.32 36.61 4.45
CA GLU A 277 4.97 36.42 3.92
C GLU A 277 5.01 36.16 2.42
N GLN A 278 5.76 36.97 1.66
CA GLN A 278 5.94 36.73 0.23
C GLN A 278 6.63 35.40 -0.06
N ASN A 279 7.64 35.02 0.72
CA ASN A 279 8.30 33.72 0.58
C ASN A 279 7.32 32.55 0.81
N ILE A 280 6.43 32.67 1.80
CA ILE A 280 5.40 31.66 2.09
C ILE A 280 4.38 31.60 0.96
N ILE A 281 3.87 32.74 0.47
CA ILE A 281 2.95 32.79 -0.68
C ILE A 281 3.57 32.11 -1.90
N ASN A 282 4.84 32.39 -2.19
CA ASN A 282 5.54 31.78 -3.33
C ASN A 282 5.70 30.25 -3.17
N TYR A 283 5.83 29.77 -1.94
CA TYR A 283 5.98 28.34 -1.64
C TYR A 283 4.66 27.56 -1.69
N LYS A 284 3.50 28.24 -1.70
CA LYS A 284 2.17 27.63 -1.73
C LYS A 284 2.00 26.58 -2.85
N THR A 285 2.56 26.84 -4.02
CA THR A 285 2.50 25.91 -5.17
C THR A 285 3.05 24.51 -4.83
N ASN A 286 4.05 24.42 -3.93
CA ASN A 286 4.61 23.14 -3.50
C ASN A 286 3.65 22.38 -2.58
N ILE A 287 2.89 23.08 -1.74
CA ILE A 287 1.85 22.49 -0.89
C ILE A 287 0.70 21.97 -1.76
N ASP A 288 0.27 22.77 -2.74
CA ASP A 288 -0.81 22.38 -3.67
C ASP A 288 -0.41 21.16 -4.51
N ARG A 289 0.88 21.04 -4.88
CA ARG A 289 1.41 19.85 -5.55
C ARG A 289 1.39 18.62 -4.64
N LEU A 290 1.81 18.76 -3.37
CA LEU A 290 1.76 17.65 -2.40
C LEU A 290 0.32 17.18 -2.14
N GLU A 291 -0.63 18.12 -2.10
CA GLU A 291 -2.07 17.84 -1.99
C GLU A 291 -2.57 17.00 -3.18
N GLY A 292 -2.13 17.33 -4.40
CA GLY A 292 -2.40 16.53 -5.60
C GLY A 292 -1.82 15.11 -5.52
N ASP A 293 -0.58 14.96 -5.07
CA ASP A 293 0.03 13.63 -4.86
C ASP A 293 -0.72 12.82 -3.78
N HIS A 294 -1.20 13.47 -2.72
CA HIS A 294 -2.01 12.82 -1.70
C HIS A 294 -3.37 12.35 -2.24
N GLN A 295 -4.01 13.15 -3.08
CA GLN A 295 -5.27 12.78 -3.73
C GLN A 295 -5.07 11.53 -4.61
N LEU A 296 -3.99 11.47 -5.39
CA LEU A 296 -3.66 10.28 -6.20
C LEU A 296 -3.44 9.02 -5.35
N LEU A 297 -2.82 9.16 -4.16
CA LEU A 297 -2.67 8.05 -3.21
C LEU A 297 -4.02 7.56 -2.69
N GLN A 298 -4.93 8.47 -2.34
CA GLN A 298 -6.28 8.12 -1.87
C GLN A 298 -7.12 7.44 -2.96
N GLU A 299 -7.09 7.97 -4.18
CA GLU A 299 -7.76 7.38 -5.35
C GLU A 299 -7.21 5.98 -5.69
N SER A 300 -5.93 5.74 -5.40
CA SER A 300 -5.27 4.43 -5.54
C SER A 300 -5.43 3.52 -4.31
N LEU A 301 -6.21 3.95 -3.31
CA LEU A 301 -6.47 3.23 -2.05
C LEU A 301 -5.19 2.91 -1.24
N VAL A 302 -4.19 3.80 -1.32
CA VAL A 302 -2.93 3.68 -0.58
C VAL A 302 -2.96 4.63 0.62
N PHE A 303 -3.00 4.07 1.83
CA PHE A 303 -3.14 4.84 3.08
C PHE A 303 -1.89 4.82 3.96
N ASP A 304 -0.95 3.92 3.67
CA ASP A 304 0.32 3.80 4.37
C ASP A 304 1.48 4.33 3.53
N ASN A 305 2.44 4.96 4.19
CA ASN A 305 3.67 5.40 3.54
C ASN A 305 4.87 5.23 4.45
N LYS A 306 5.65 4.17 4.21
CA LYS A 306 6.87 3.85 4.95
C LYS A 306 8.04 4.81 4.71
N HIS A 307 7.94 5.71 3.74
CA HIS A 307 9.04 6.59 3.32
C HIS A 307 9.03 7.97 3.99
N THR A 308 8.01 8.28 4.79
CA THR A 308 7.92 9.54 5.52
C THR A 308 7.17 9.37 6.84
N VAL A 309 7.50 10.20 7.82
CA VAL A 309 6.77 10.34 9.08
C VAL A 309 5.69 11.44 9.01
N TYR A 310 5.72 12.25 7.95
CA TYR A 310 4.75 13.32 7.75
C TYR A 310 3.50 12.76 7.06
N SER A 311 2.36 12.89 7.72
CA SER A 311 1.06 12.71 7.08
C SER A 311 0.64 14.01 6.40
N MET A 312 -0.29 13.94 5.45
CA MET A 312 -0.82 15.16 4.83
C MET A 312 -1.45 16.08 5.89
N GLU A 313 -2.08 15.50 6.91
CA GLU A 313 -2.67 16.26 8.02
C GLU A 313 -1.62 17.05 8.82
N HIS A 314 -0.46 16.44 9.13
CA HIS A 314 0.63 17.16 9.79
C HIS A 314 1.10 18.36 8.97
N ILE A 315 1.16 18.22 7.64
CA ILE A 315 1.57 19.31 6.75
C ILE A 315 0.51 20.41 6.67
N ARG A 316 -0.78 20.06 6.55
CA ARG A 316 -1.88 21.04 6.52
C ARG A 316 -1.92 21.87 7.79
N VAL A 317 -1.93 21.22 8.95
CA VAL A 317 -1.95 21.91 10.25
C VAL A 317 -0.71 22.80 10.40
N GLY A 318 0.48 22.29 10.10
CA GLY A 318 1.72 23.06 10.18
C GLY A 318 1.71 24.29 9.26
N TRP A 319 1.18 24.14 8.05
CA TRP A 319 1.07 25.22 7.07
C TRP A 319 0.05 26.29 7.48
N GLU A 320 -1.15 25.89 7.91
CA GLU A 320 -2.19 26.80 8.40
C GLU A 320 -1.75 27.54 9.67
N GLN A 321 -1.05 26.85 10.58
CA GLN A 321 -0.47 27.46 11.76
C GLN A 321 0.61 28.49 11.40
N LEU A 322 1.45 28.21 10.41
CA LEU A 322 2.45 29.16 9.91
C LEU A 322 1.79 30.42 9.31
N LEU A 323 0.76 30.25 8.47
CA LEU A 323 0.00 31.37 7.90
C LEU A 323 -0.65 32.24 8.98
N THR A 324 -1.26 31.60 9.99
CA THR A 324 -1.87 32.30 11.11
C THR A 324 -0.82 33.03 11.96
N SER A 325 0.31 32.38 12.22
CA SER A 325 1.42 32.94 13.00
C SER A 325 2.00 34.19 12.33
N ILE A 326 2.26 34.16 11.03
CA ILE A 326 2.80 35.32 10.33
C ILE A 326 1.80 36.47 10.24
N ALA A 327 0.52 36.18 9.96
CA ALA A 327 -0.53 37.20 9.94
C ALA A 327 -0.69 37.86 11.33
N ARG A 328 -0.68 37.06 12.41
CA ARG A 328 -0.78 37.56 13.78
C ARG A 328 0.40 38.45 14.14
N THR A 329 1.63 38.01 13.84
CA THR A 329 2.85 38.77 14.15
C THR A 329 2.97 40.05 13.33
N ILE A 330 2.57 40.04 12.06
CA ILE A 330 2.45 41.26 11.25
C ILE A 330 1.48 42.23 11.90
N ASN A 331 0.25 41.82 12.20
CA ASN A 331 -0.75 42.69 12.85
C ASN A 331 -0.26 43.22 14.20
N GLU A 332 0.42 42.38 14.99
CA GLU A 332 1.02 42.79 16.26
C GLU A 332 2.07 43.89 16.06
N VAL A 333 2.97 43.75 15.08
CA VAL A 333 4.02 44.75 14.81
C VAL A 333 3.42 46.02 14.17
N GLU A 334 2.42 45.90 13.30
CA GLU A 334 1.70 47.05 12.72
C GLU A 334 1.03 47.89 13.81
N ASN A 335 0.35 47.24 14.76
CA ASN A 335 -0.25 47.94 15.90
C ASN A 335 0.82 48.65 16.75
N GLN A 336 2.01 48.06 16.90
CA GLN A 336 3.11 48.70 17.65
C GLN A 336 3.62 49.97 16.94
N VAL A 337 3.78 49.91 15.62
CA VAL A 337 4.17 51.07 14.80
C VAL A 337 3.13 52.18 14.93
N LEU A 338 1.84 51.84 14.83
CA LEU A 338 0.75 52.81 14.98
C LEU A 338 0.74 53.47 16.37
N THR A 339 0.88 52.69 17.45
CA THR A 339 0.91 53.24 18.81
C THR A 339 2.12 54.15 19.01
N ARG A 340 3.29 53.76 18.50
CA ARG A 340 4.50 54.60 18.55
C ARG A 340 4.27 55.94 17.87
N ASP A 341 3.78 55.92 16.64
CA ASP A 341 3.61 57.10 15.80
C ASP A 341 2.50 58.03 16.32
N ALA A 342 1.39 57.45 16.81
CA ALA A 342 0.29 58.21 17.40
C ALA A 342 0.67 58.94 18.70
N LYS A 343 1.63 58.38 19.45
CA LYS A 343 2.09 58.92 20.74
C LYS A 343 3.40 59.69 20.65
N GLY A 344 4.03 59.75 19.47
CA GLY A 344 5.31 60.43 19.28
C GLY A 344 6.46 59.80 20.08
N LEU A 345 6.40 58.50 20.36
CA LEU A 345 7.41 57.80 21.15
C LEU A 345 8.65 57.46 20.32
N SER A 346 9.84 57.56 20.93
CA SER A 346 11.03 56.96 20.32
C SER A 346 10.99 55.42 20.41
N GLN A 347 11.74 54.77 19.54
CA GLN A 347 11.80 53.30 19.50
C GLN A 347 12.39 52.70 20.78
N GLU A 348 13.38 53.37 21.36
CA GLU A 348 14.00 52.97 22.64
C GLU A 348 12.99 53.08 23.79
N GLN A 349 12.23 54.18 23.87
CA GLN A 349 11.20 54.36 24.90
C GLN A 349 10.08 53.32 24.78
N LEU A 350 9.61 53.04 23.57
CA LEU A 350 8.59 52.00 23.37
C LEU A 350 9.13 50.62 23.75
N ASN A 351 10.37 50.31 23.39
CA ASN A 351 11.01 49.05 23.75
C ASN A 351 11.21 48.92 25.26
N GLU A 352 11.59 50.00 25.96
CA GLU A 352 11.71 50.05 27.42
C GLU A 352 10.36 49.84 28.10
N PHE A 353 9.32 50.56 27.66
CA PHE A 353 7.96 50.38 28.17
C PHE A 353 7.44 48.95 27.96
N ARG A 354 7.77 48.33 26.82
CA ARG A 354 7.42 46.93 26.56
C ARG A 354 8.25 45.93 27.35
N ALA A 355 9.54 46.17 27.51
CA ALA A 355 10.41 45.30 28.30
C ALA A 355 9.91 45.28 29.75
N SER A 356 9.58 46.44 30.31
CA SER A 356 8.96 46.57 31.62
C SER A 356 7.60 45.88 31.67
N PHE A 357 6.68 46.19 30.76
CA PHE A 357 5.35 45.57 30.74
C PHE A 357 5.41 44.04 30.60
N ASN A 358 6.23 43.51 29.68
CA ASN A 358 6.38 42.06 29.47
C ASN A 358 7.08 41.35 30.64
N HIS A 359 7.92 42.05 31.40
CA HIS A 359 8.54 41.50 32.60
C HIS A 359 7.49 41.24 33.69
N PHE A 360 6.49 42.11 33.80
CA PHE A 360 5.42 42.03 34.79
C PHE A 360 4.14 41.34 34.29
N ASP A 361 3.92 41.22 32.97
CA ASP A 361 2.90 40.36 32.35
C ASP A 361 3.30 38.87 32.42
N ARG A 362 3.22 38.30 33.63
CA ARG A 362 3.55 36.89 33.90
C ARG A 362 2.70 35.91 33.11
N LYS A 363 1.47 36.32 32.74
CA LYS A 363 0.50 35.48 32.04
C LYS A 363 0.63 35.58 30.52
N ARG A 364 1.44 36.53 30.00
CA ARG A 364 1.64 36.82 28.57
C ARG A 364 0.32 36.97 27.81
N ASN A 365 -0.69 37.52 28.47
CA ASN A 365 -2.01 37.72 27.91
C ASN A 365 -2.25 39.18 27.48
N GLY A 366 -1.23 40.04 27.58
CA GLY A 366 -1.31 41.46 27.25
C GLY A 366 -2.02 42.30 28.31
N MET A 367 -2.20 41.75 29.52
CA MET A 367 -2.88 42.41 30.64
C MET A 367 -2.09 42.25 31.94
N MET A 368 -1.91 43.34 32.67
CA MET A 368 -1.31 43.31 34.00
C MET A 368 -2.38 43.41 35.08
N GLU A 369 -2.24 42.59 36.12
CA GLU A 369 -3.04 42.73 37.33
C GLU A 369 -2.59 43.98 38.12
N PRO A 370 -3.42 44.55 38.99
CA PRO A 370 -3.09 45.79 39.70
C PRO A 370 -1.81 45.68 40.53
N ASP A 371 -1.57 44.52 41.14
CA ASP A 371 -0.35 44.26 41.93
C ASP A 371 0.91 44.23 41.04
N ASP A 372 0.81 43.62 39.85
CA ASP A 372 1.90 43.56 38.88
C ASP A 372 2.15 44.95 38.26
N PHE A 373 1.09 45.73 38.00
CA PHE A 373 1.21 47.11 37.54
C PHE A 373 1.87 48.01 38.58
N ARG A 374 1.50 47.87 39.87
CA ARG A 374 2.15 48.58 40.98
C ARG A 374 3.63 48.27 41.04
N ALA A 375 4.01 46.99 40.94
CA ALA A 375 5.39 46.56 40.91
C ALA A 375 6.16 47.11 39.68
N CYS A 376 5.51 47.16 38.52
CA CYS A 376 6.07 47.74 37.30
C CYS A 376 6.41 49.22 37.47
N LEU A 377 5.48 50.02 38.01
CA LEU A 377 5.70 51.45 38.25
C LEU A 377 6.85 51.70 39.24
N ILE A 378 6.91 50.92 40.33
CA ILE A 378 8.02 50.98 41.29
C ILE A 378 9.35 50.64 40.62
N SER A 379 9.38 49.62 39.76
CA SER A 379 10.59 49.24 39.01
C SER A 379 11.05 50.30 38.01
N MET A 380 10.14 51.16 37.54
CA MET A 380 10.44 52.29 36.65
C MET A 380 10.78 53.57 37.42
N GLY A 381 10.81 53.52 38.76
CA GLY A 381 11.23 54.63 39.62
C GLY A 381 10.10 55.46 40.22
N TYR A 382 8.84 55.07 40.06
CA TYR A 382 7.70 55.75 40.68
C TYR A 382 7.43 55.18 42.09
N ASP A 383 7.72 55.95 43.13
CA ASP A 383 7.39 55.59 44.51
C ASP A 383 5.99 56.12 44.87
N LEU A 384 4.98 55.26 44.75
CA LEU A 384 3.57 55.64 44.82
C LEU A 384 2.92 55.12 46.11
N GLY A 385 2.34 56.03 46.90
CA GLY A 385 1.49 55.65 48.04
C GLY A 385 0.21 54.92 47.62
N GLU A 386 -0.52 54.30 48.57
CA GLU A 386 -1.80 53.61 48.23
C GLU A 386 -2.83 54.55 47.60
N VAL A 387 -2.94 55.77 48.12
CA VAL A 387 -3.90 56.77 47.63
C VAL A 387 -3.58 57.21 46.20
N GLU A 388 -2.29 57.39 45.92
CA GLU A 388 -1.82 57.83 44.61
C GLU A 388 -1.95 56.72 43.57
N PHE A 389 -1.65 55.48 43.95
CA PHE A 389 -1.87 54.33 43.10
C PHE A 389 -3.35 54.09 42.79
N ALA A 390 -4.25 54.26 43.76
CA ALA A 390 -5.70 54.16 43.52
C ALA A 390 -6.18 55.24 42.53
N ARG A 391 -5.61 56.46 42.60
CA ARG A 391 -5.86 57.54 41.64
C ARG A 391 -5.36 57.17 40.23
N ILE A 392 -4.15 56.63 40.12
CA ILE A 392 -3.61 56.18 38.83
C ILE A 392 -4.44 55.03 38.27
N MET A 393 -4.85 54.08 39.11
CA MET A 393 -5.66 52.93 38.71
C MET A 393 -7.01 53.36 38.11
N THR A 394 -7.64 54.40 38.65
CA THR A 394 -8.88 54.96 38.10
C THR A 394 -8.69 55.69 36.76
N MET A 395 -7.46 56.15 36.44
CA MET A 395 -7.14 56.70 35.13
C MET A 395 -6.86 55.62 34.09
N VAL A 396 -6.14 54.56 34.46
CA VAL A 396 -5.78 53.47 33.52
C VAL A 396 -6.86 52.40 33.37
N ASP A 397 -7.78 52.30 34.33
CA ASP A 397 -8.93 51.38 34.31
C ASP A 397 -10.23 52.10 34.71
N PRO A 398 -10.75 53.00 33.84
CA PRO A 398 -11.99 53.73 34.11
C PRO A 398 -13.23 52.82 34.18
N ASN A 399 -13.14 51.60 33.64
CA ASN A 399 -14.23 50.63 33.63
C ASN A 399 -14.21 49.69 34.84
N ALA A 400 -13.21 49.81 35.73
CA ALA A 400 -12.98 48.90 36.85
C ALA A 400 -12.94 47.42 36.43
N ALA A 401 -12.34 47.14 35.28
CA ALA A 401 -12.13 45.79 34.77
C ALA A 401 -11.13 44.98 35.63
N GLY A 402 -10.36 45.65 36.50
CA GLY A 402 -9.37 45.04 37.37
C GLY A 402 -8.10 44.60 36.64
N VAL A 403 -7.89 45.09 35.41
CA VAL A 403 -6.75 44.75 34.56
C VAL A 403 -6.27 45.98 33.79
N VAL A 404 -4.96 46.15 33.72
CA VAL A 404 -4.32 47.23 32.96
C VAL A 404 -3.83 46.70 31.63
N THR A 405 -4.41 47.19 30.54
CA THR A 405 -3.97 46.84 29.18
C THR A 405 -2.70 47.60 28.82
N PHE A 406 -1.92 47.06 27.89
CA PHE A 406 -0.72 47.74 27.40
C PHE A 406 -1.01 49.14 26.83
N GLN A 407 -2.18 49.35 26.21
CA GLN A 407 -2.56 50.66 25.70
C GLN A 407 -2.81 51.67 26.82
N ALA A 408 -3.54 51.28 27.87
CA ALA A 408 -3.77 52.13 29.03
C ALA A 408 -2.47 52.46 29.79
N PHE A 409 -1.56 51.49 29.87
CA PHE A 409 -0.22 51.68 30.40
C PHE A 409 0.57 52.74 29.61
N ILE A 410 0.64 52.60 28.29
CA ILE A 410 1.34 53.57 27.42
C ILE A 410 0.69 54.95 27.51
N ASP A 411 -0.64 55.04 27.53
CA ASP A 411 -1.37 56.30 27.65
C ASP A 411 -1.03 57.04 28.96
N PHE A 412 -0.87 56.32 30.06
CA PHE A 412 -0.41 56.86 31.32
C PHE A 412 1.06 57.31 31.26
N MET A 413 1.97 56.43 30.82
CA MET A 413 3.40 56.72 30.76
C MET A 413 3.71 57.92 29.84
N THR A 414 3.02 58.01 28.70
CA THR A 414 3.15 59.15 27.76
C THR A 414 2.58 60.44 28.31
N ARG A 415 1.51 60.38 29.11
CA ARG A 415 0.93 61.55 29.77
C ARG A 415 1.82 62.08 30.89
N GLU A 416 2.30 61.20 31.76
CA GLU A 416 3.18 61.57 32.88
C GLU A 416 4.52 62.13 32.38
N THR A 417 5.10 61.54 31.32
CA THR A 417 6.33 62.06 30.71
C THR A 417 6.15 63.37 29.94
N ALA A 418 4.90 63.73 29.57
CA ALA A 418 4.57 65.03 29.01
C ALA A 418 4.25 66.08 30.09
N GLU A 419 3.84 65.65 31.29
CA GLU A 419 3.50 66.52 32.43
C GLU A 419 4.71 66.81 33.35
N THR A 420 5.91 66.27 33.07
CA THR A 420 7.14 66.50 33.86
C THR A 420 7.84 67.84 33.63
N ASP A 421 7.34 68.71 32.74
CA ASP A 421 7.75 70.13 32.70
C ASP A 421 7.17 70.84 33.95
N THR A 422 7.82 70.68 35.10
CA THR A 422 7.34 71.28 36.36
C THR A 422 7.41 72.80 36.30
N THR A 423 6.52 73.47 37.03
CA THR A 423 6.54 74.94 37.24
C THR A 423 7.95 75.43 37.55
N GLU A 424 8.71 74.67 38.33
CA GLU A 424 10.08 74.98 38.74
C GLU A 424 11.08 74.98 37.57
N GLN A 425 10.96 74.04 36.62
CA GLN A 425 11.81 74.00 35.43
C GLN A 425 11.50 75.14 34.45
N VAL A 426 10.21 75.49 34.32
CA VAL A 426 9.77 76.62 33.49
C VAL A 426 10.23 77.95 34.11
N VAL A 427 10.11 78.10 35.44
CA VAL A 427 10.65 79.25 36.18
C VAL A 427 12.17 79.33 36.05
N ALA A 428 12.88 78.20 36.14
CA ALA A 428 14.33 78.16 35.94
C ALA A 428 14.72 78.60 34.52
N SER A 429 13.96 78.17 33.51
CA SER A 429 14.18 78.56 32.11
C SER A 429 13.97 80.06 31.91
N PHE A 430 12.90 80.64 32.47
CA PHE A 430 12.69 82.09 32.45
C PHE A 430 13.73 82.87 33.25
N LYS A 431 14.23 82.31 34.35
CA LYS A 431 15.32 82.91 35.14
C LYS A 431 16.62 83.00 34.35
N ILE A 432 16.94 81.99 33.53
CA ILE A 432 18.09 82.03 32.62
C ILE A 432 17.88 83.12 31.55
N LEU A 433 16.69 83.18 30.94
CA LEU A 433 16.33 84.20 29.95
C LEU A 433 16.41 85.63 30.51
N ALA A 434 16.06 85.80 31.79
CA ALA A 434 16.12 87.08 32.51
C ALA A 434 17.53 87.44 33.02
N GLY A 435 18.52 86.56 32.85
CA GLY A 435 19.87 86.77 33.37
C GLY A 435 19.92 86.79 34.91
N ASP A 436 19.31 85.79 35.54
CA ASP A 436 19.22 85.61 37.01
C ASP A 436 18.41 86.68 37.78
N LYS A 437 17.72 87.58 37.07
CA LYS A 437 16.81 88.54 37.67
C LYS A 437 15.46 87.89 37.95
N ASN A 438 14.80 88.28 39.04
CA ASN A 438 13.45 87.80 39.40
C ASN A 438 12.32 88.45 38.58
N TYR A 439 12.66 89.18 37.51
CA TYR A 439 11.73 89.83 36.59
C TYR A 439 12.30 89.74 35.17
N ILE A 440 11.44 89.81 34.16
CA ILE A 440 11.85 89.85 32.75
C ILE A 440 11.22 91.04 32.03
N THR A 441 11.93 91.66 31.09
CA THR A 441 11.40 92.79 30.32
C THR A 441 10.77 92.35 29.00
N PRO A 442 9.79 93.09 28.46
CA PRO A 442 9.22 92.82 27.13
C PRO A 442 10.26 92.75 26.01
N GLU A 443 11.33 93.54 26.12
CA GLU A 443 12.44 93.55 25.15
C GLU A 443 13.29 92.28 25.24
N GLU A 444 13.57 91.78 26.45
CA GLU A 444 14.26 90.51 26.67
C GLU A 444 13.43 89.34 26.12
N LEU A 445 12.11 89.31 26.38
CA LEU A 445 11.21 88.29 25.81
C LEU A 445 11.20 88.31 24.28
N ARG A 446 11.12 89.50 23.66
CA ARG A 446 11.14 89.64 22.18
C ARG A 446 12.48 89.28 21.55
N ARG A 447 13.57 89.40 22.30
CA ARG A 447 14.93 89.08 21.82
C ARG A 447 15.18 87.58 21.84
N GLU A 448 14.76 86.90 22.90
CA GLU A 448 15.09 85.49 23.14
C GLU A 448 14.01 84.52 22.66
N LEU A 449 12.75 84.96 22.53
CA LEU A 449 11.63 84.10 22.08
C LEU A 449 11.12 84.49 20.69
N PRO A 450 10.62 83.52 19.91
CA PRO A 450 9.86 83.78 18.69
C PRO A 450 8.73 84.79 18.90
N ALA A 451 8.52 85.69 17.92
CA ALA A 451 7.63 86.85 18.05
C ALA A 451 6.22 86.53 18.59
N LYS A 452 5.62 85.40 18.18
CA LYS A 452 4.29 85.00 18.66
C LYS A 452 4.28 84.59 20.14
N GLN A 453 5.34 83.94 20.61
CA GLN A 453 5.48 83.49 22.00
C GLN A 453 5.83 84.67 22.91
N ALA A 454 6.73 85.56 22.47
CA ALA A 454 7.06 86.79 23.19
C ALA A 454 5.83 87.66 23.46
N GLU A 455 5.02 87.94 22.43
CA GLU A 455 3.79 88.72 22.57
C GLU A 455 2.73 88.03 23.45
N TYR A 456 2.66 86.70 23.40
CA TYR A 456 1.79 85.93 24.27
C TYR A 456 2.19 86.09 25.75
N CYS A 457 3.48 85.94 26.07
CA CYS A 457 4.01 86.12 27.42
C CYS A 457 3.80 87.55 27.92
N ILE A 458 4.09 88.57 27.10
CA ILE A 458 3.90 89.99 27.48
C ILE A 458 2.44 90.29 27.82
N ARG A 459 1.49 89.70 27.10
CA ARG A 459 0.05 89.92 27.33
C ARG A 459 -0.48 89.20 28.58
N ARG A 460 0.12 88.07 28.96
CA ARG A 460 -0.36 87.20 30.04
C ARG A 460 0.41 87.38 31.36
N MET A 461 1.65 87.86 31.31
CA MET A 461 2.44 88.12 32.51
C MET A 461 1.94 89.39 33.22
N VAL A 462 1.83 89.31 34.54
CA VAL A 462 1.49 90.47 35.36
C VAL A 462 2.74 91.34 35.59
N PRO A 463 2.58 92.66 35.79
CA PRO A 463 3.70 93.52 36.13
C PRO A 463 4.34 93.10 37.46
N TYR A 464 5.67 93.08 37.51
CA TYR A 464 6.44 92.73 38.70
C TYR A 464 6.31 93.81 39.78
N LYS A 465 6.02 93.40 41.03
CA LYS A 465 5.76 94.32 42.17
C LYS A 465 6.91 94.45 43.17
N GLY A 466 8.07 93.86 42.92
CA GLY A 466 9.23 93.92 43.82
C GLY A 466 10.04 95.22 43.69
N SER A 467 10.76 95.59 44.76
CA SER A 467 11.63 96.77 44.78
C SER A 467 12.88 96.56 43.90
N GLY A 468 13.16 97.50 43.01
CA GLY A 468 14.36 97.48 42.14
C GLY A 468 14.12 97.08 40.68
N ALA A 469 12.87 96.95 40.24
CA ALA A 469 12.56 96.66 38.83
C ALA A 469 12.28 97.93 37.99
N PRO A 470 12.71 97.97 36.73
CA PRO A 470 12.39 99.05 35.79
C PRO A 470 10.90 99.08 35.42
N ALA A 471 10.41 100.24 34.95
CA ALA A 471 9.02 100.40 34.54
C ALA A 471 8.70 99.45 33.36
N GLY A 472 7.69 98.59 33.54
CA GLY A 472 7.27 97.60 32.54
C GLY A 472 7.85 96.19 32.73
N ALA A 473 8.57 95.93 33.83
CA ALA A 473 9.03 94.59 34.18
C ALA A 473 7.87 93.62 34.45
N LEU A 474 8.02 92.38 34.01
CA LEU A 474 7.02 91.32 34.06
C LEU A 474 7.44 90.21 35.03
N ASP A 475 6.45 89.64 35.71
CA ASP A 475 6.62 88.57 36.69
C ASP A 475 6.42 87.20 36.03
N TYR A 476 7.53 86.57 35.66
CA TYR A 476 7.50 85.23 35.06
C TYR A 476 7.25 84.13 36.10
N VAL A 477 7.46 84.39 37.40
CA VAL A 477 7.19 83.42 38.47
C VAL A 477 5.69 83.31 38.66
N ALA A 478 5.00 84.45 38.83
CA ALA A 478 3.54 84.48 38.90
C ALA A 478 2.87 83.93 37.64
N PHE A 479 3.46 84.17 36.47
CA PHE A 479 2.96 83.60 35.20
C PHE A 479 3.14 82.09 35.12
N SER A 480 4.31 81.56 35.51
CA SER A 480 4.56 80.12 35.49
C SER A 480 3.68 79.41 36.52
N SER A 481 3.55 79.98 37.72
CA SER A 481 2.61 79.51 38.74
C SER A 481 1.15 79.63 38.33
N ALA A 482 0.77 80.57 37.46
CA ALA A 482 -0.60 80.66 36.93
C ALA A 482 -0.85 79.73 35.72
N LEU A 483 0.21 79.31 35.02
CA LEU A 483 0.11 78.37 33.91
C LEU A 483 -0.02 76.91 34.41
N TYR A 484 0.66 76.60 35.51
CA TYR A 484 0.79 75.25 36.06
C TYR A 484 0.20 75.10 37.47
N GLY A 485 -0.09 76.18 38.18
CA GLY A 485 -0.74 76.14 39.49
C GLY A 485 -2.24 75.92 39.33
N GLU A 486 -2.74 74.98 40.13
CA GLU A 486 -4.14 74.64 40.26
C GLU A 486 -5.02 75.90 40.29
N SER A 487 -5.88 76.01 39.28
CA SER A 487 -7.12 76.74 39.46
C SER A 487 -7.92 75.95 40.49
N ASP A 488 -7.88 76.38 41.75
CA ASP A 488 -8.86 75.94 42.74
C ASP A 488 -10.26 76.30 42.22
N LEU A 489 -11.05 75.25 41.93
CA LEU A 489 -12.45 75.15 41.45
C LEU A 489 -12.68 74.90 39.95
#